data_AF-A0A520EG42-F1
#
_entry.id   AF-A0A520EG42-F1
#
_cell.length_a   1.000
_cell.length_b   1.000
_cell.length_c   1.000
_cell.angle_alpha   90.00
_cell.angle_beta   90.00
_cell.angle_gamma   90.00
#
_symmetry.space_group_name_H-M   'P 1'
#
loop_
_entity.id
_entity.type
_entity.pdbx_description
1 polymer ?
#
loop_
_entity_poly.entity_id
_entity_poly.type
_entity_poly.pdbx_seq_one_letter_code
_entity_poly.pdbx_strand_id
1 'polypeptide(L)'
;MGIKSVLGKVFASFVVKGINGWKFNAVQAQERTLQKLMAQAGHTAFGVDHRFSEIKNYEDFKARVPVRDYEDLRPYIDRVVAGEADVMWKGKPLYFAKTSGTTSGVKYIPLSKESTP
;
A
#
# COMPACT_ATOMS: atom_id res chain seq x y z
N MET A 1 23.04 -27.53 23.88
CA MET A 1 22.19 -26.75 22.94
C MET A 1 21.90 -27.63 21.75
N GLY A 2 20.65 -28.01 21.48
CA GLY A 2 20.32 -28.93 20.39
C GLY A 2 20.52 -28.30 19.00
N ILE A 3 20.80 -29.10 17.98
CA ILE A 3 21.04 -28.67 16.58
C ILE A 3 19.93 -27.73 16.08
N LYS A 4 18.67 -28.00 16.44
CA LYS A 4 17.51 -27.13 16.12
C LYS A 4 17.65 -25.70 16.65
N SER A 5 18.23 -25.53 17.85
CA SER A 5 18.44 -24.21 18.47
C SER A 5 19.55 -23.41 17.78
N VAL A 6 20.57 -24.09 17.25
CA VAL A 6 21.66 -23.45 16.49
C VAL A 6 21.15 -23.00 15.12
N LEU A 7 20.44 -23.87 14.40
CA LEU A 7 19.83 -23.54 13.11
C LEU A 7 18.82 -22.39 13.23
N GLY A 8 17.99 -22.38 14.28
CA GLY A 8 17.05 -21.30 14.56
C GLY A 8 17.75 -19.95 14.79
N LYS A 9 18.88 -19.93 15.50
CA LYS A 9 19.66 -18.69 15.72
C LYS A 9 20.28 -18.15 14.43
N VAL A 10 20.79 -19.04 13.57
CA VAL A 10 21.34 -18.64 12.27
C VAL A 10 20.25 -18.04 11.38
N PHE A 11 19.10 -18.70 11.27
CA PHE A 11 17.95 -18.18 10.53
C PHE A 11 17.48 -16.83 11.09
N ALA A 12 17.33 -16.72 12.41
CA ALA A 12 16.95 -15.47 13.05
C ALA A 12 17.95 -14.34 12.78
N SER A 13 19.25 -14.63 12.80
CA SER A 13 20.30 -13.66 12.47
C SER A 13 20.17 -13.16 11.03
N PHE A 14 19.88 -14.05 10.08
CA PHE A 14 19.63 -13.68 8.69
C PHE A 14 18.41 -12.77 8.54
N VAL A 15 17.28 -13.11 9.18
CA VAL A 15 16.06 -12.29 9.18
C VAL A 15 16.33 -10.90 9.79
N VAL A 16 16.99 -10.86 10.96
CA VAL A 16 17.35 -9.61 11.65
C VAL A 16 18.30 -8.76 10.81
N LYS A 17 19.25 -9.37 10.08
CA LYS A 17 20.12 -8.65 9.15
C LYS A 17 19.32 -7.97 8.04
N GLY A 18 18.32 -8.65 7.48
CA GLY A 18 17.39 -8.06 6.50
C GLY A 18 16.58 -6.91 7.08
N ILE A 19 16.03 -7.09 8.29
CA ILE A 19 15.27 -6.05 9.00
C ILE A 19 16.15 -4.82 9.26
N ASN A 20 17.35 -5.02 9.78
CA ASN A 20 18.30 -3.95 10.06
C ASN A 20 18.69 -3.18 8.78
N GLY A 21 18.75 -3.86 7.64
CA GLY A 21 19.03 -3.23 6.35
C GLY A 21 18.08 -2.10 6.01
N TRP A 22 16.76 -2.33 6.07
CA TRP A 22 15.78 -1.26 5.80
C TRP A 22 15.55 -0.36 7.00
N LYS A 23 15.62 -0.88 8.24
CA LYS A 23 15.41 -0.10 9.47
C LYS A 23 16.44 1.02 9.62
N PHE A 24 17.72 0.74 9.36
CA PHE A 24 18.78 1.75 9.46
C PHE A 24 18.90 2.64 8.21
N ASN A 25 18.17 2.32 7.13
CA ASN A 25 18.10 3.14 5.91
C ASN A 25 16.65 3.56 5.61
N ALA A 26 15.90 3.91 6.67
CA ALA A 26 14.44 4.04 6.62
C ALA A 26 13.95 5.03 5.55
N VAL A 27 14.63 6.18 5.39
CA VAL A 27 14.26 7.21 4.39
C VAL A 27 14.34 6.64 2.97
N GLN A 28 15.45 5.99 2.63
CA GLN A 28 15.62 5.36 1.31
C GLN A 28 14.63 4.20 1.11
N ALA A 29 14.33 3.43 2.17
CA ALA A 29 13.34 2.37 2.11
C ALA A 29 11.92 2.90 1.82
N GLN A 30 11.54 4.02 2.45
CA GLN A 30 10.28 4.71 2.19
C GLN A 30 10.21 5.25 0.76
N GLU A 31 11.25 5.93 0.29
CA GLU A 31 11.31 6.47 -1.07
C GLU A 31 11.14 5.37 -2.14
N ARG A 32 11.90 4.27 -1.99
CA ARG A 32 11.77 3.10 -2.87
C ARG A 32 10.38 2.48 -2.83
N THR A 33 9.77 2.42 -1.65
CA THR A 33 8.41 1.90 -1.48
C THR A 33 7.41 2.79 -2.20
N LEU A 34 7.48 4.12 -2.01
CA LEU A 34 6.62 5.08 -2.68
C LEU A 34 6.75 4.99 -4.21
N GLN A 35 7.98 4.99 -4.74
CA GLN A 35 8.23 4.86 -6.18
C GLN A 35 7.67 3.55 -6.74
N LYS A 36 7.85 2.43 -6.03
CA LYS A 36 7.29 1.14 -6.42
C LYS A 36 5.77 1.17 -6.45
N LEU A 37 5.13 1.73 -5.43
CA LEU A 37 3.67 1.81 -5.36
C LEU A 37 3.10 2.68 -6.48
N MET A 38 3.68 3.86 -6.73
CA MET A 38 3.26 4.74 -7.82
C MET A 38 3.46 4.10 -9.19
N ALA A 39 4.58 3.43 -9.42
CA ALA A 39 4.83 2.73 -10.68
C ALA A 39 3.81 1.61 -10.94
N GLN A 40 3.42 0.88 -9.90
CA GLN A 40 2.41 -0.19 -10.02
C GLN A 40 1.00 0.36 -10.22
N ALA A 41 0.66 1.48 -9.60
CA ALA A 41 -0.65 2.10 -9.67
C ALA A 41 -0.79 3.13 -10.80
N GLY A 42 0.27 3.41 -11.59
CA GLY A 42 0.26 4.53 -12.53
C GLY A 42 -0.79 4.45 -13.65
N HIS A 43 -1.29 3.25 -13.96
CA HIS A 43 -2.34 3.01 -14.95
C HIS A 43 -3.76 3.00 -14.36
N THR A 44 -3.90 3.05 -13.03
CA THR A 44 -5.22 3.04 -12.40
C THR A 44 -5.92 4.38 -12.58
N ALA A 45 -7.24 4.42 -12.43
CA ALA A 45 -7.99 5.67 -12.49
C ALA A 45 -7.41 6.73 -11.51
N PHE A 46 -7.12 6.32 -10.27
CA PHE A 46 -6.48 7.17 -9.27
C PHE A 46 -5.09 7.63 -9.73
N GLY A 47 -4.27 6.73 -10.28
CA GLY A 47 -2.94 7.08 -10.78
C GLY A 47 -2.96 8.07 -11.93
N VAL A 48 -3.92 7.94 -12.85
CA VAL A 48 -4.13 8.85 -13.98
C VAL A 48 -4.62 10.22 -13.50
N ASP A 49 -5.64 10.25 -12.64
CA ASP A 49 -6.21 11.50 -12.09
C ASP A 49 -5.16 12.32 -11.32
N HIS A 50 -4.22 11.65 -10.67
CA HIS A 50 -3.12 12.26 -9.92
C HIS A 50 -1.81 12.34 -10.70
N ARG A 51 -1.83 11.97 -11.99
CA ARG A 51 -0.71 12.06 -12.93
C ARG A 51 0.58 11.44 -12.38
N PHE A 52 0.51 10.20 -11.91
CA PHE A 52 1.66 9.49 -11.33
C PHE A 52 2.87 9.42 -12.26
N SER A 53 2.64 9.39 -13.58
CA SER A 53 3.70 9.34 -14.60
C SER A 53 4.62 10.56 -14.62
N GLU A 54 4.19 11.72 -14.09
CA GLU A 54 5.00 12.94 -14.07
C GLU A 54 5.55 13.30 -12.68
N ILE A 55 5.29 12.46 -11.66
CA ILE A 55 5.86 12.61 -10.32
C ILE A 55 7.32 12.13 -10.34
N LYS A 56 8.27 13.01 -9.99
CA LYS A 56 9.71 12.67 -9.98
C LYS A 56 10.29 12.58 -8.57
N ASN A 57 9.67 13.25 -7.62
CA ASN A 57 10.13 13.31 -6.23
C ASN A 57 8.94 13.40 -5.26
N TYR A 58 9.23 13.42 -3.96
CA TYR A 58 8.21 13.47 -2.92
C TYR A 58 7.40 14.77 -2.91
N GLU A 59 8.00 15.92 -3.24
CA GLU A 59 7.28 17.19 -3.28
C GLU A 59 6.25 17.21 -4.42
N ASP A 60 6.59 16.65 -5.59
CA ASP A 60 5.63 16.44 -6.69
C ASP A 60 4.46 15.55 -6.24
N PHE A 61 4.77 14.45 -5.52
CA PHE A 61 3.75 13.54 -5.00
C PHE A 61 2.81 14.25 -4.04
N LYS A 62 3.37 14.97 -3.06
CA LYS A 62 2.61 15.72 -2.05
C LYS A 62 1.73 16.79 -2.67
N ALA A 63 2.20 17.46 -3.73
CA ALA A 63 1.42 18.47 -4.44
C ALA A 63 0.24 17.87 -5.23
N ARG A 64 0.39 16.65 -5.75
CA ARG A 64 -0.63 16.00 -6.58
C ARG A 64 -1.62 15.17 -5.79
N VAL A 65 -1.17 14.53 -4.70
CA VAL A 65 -1.96 13.61 -3.87
C VAL A 65 -2.23 14.25 -2.51
N PRO A 66 -3.31 15.06 -2.39
CA PRO A 66 -3.65 15.67 -1.11
C PRO A 66 -4.11 14.62 -0.11
N VAL A 67 -3.94 14.94 1.17
CA VAL A 67 -4.54 14.19 2.28
C VAL A 67 -6.06 14.31 2.17
N ARG A 68 -6.75 13.18 2.32
CA ARG A 68 -8.20 13.06 2.13
C ARG A 68 -8.82 12.24 3.24
N ASP A 69 -10.08 12.49 3.52
CA ASP A 69 -10.88 11.60 4.34
C ASP A 69 -11.54 10.49 3.51
N TYR A 70 -12.39 9.69 4.16
CA TYR A 70 -13.08 8.58 3.48
C TYR A 70 -14.10 9.08 2.46
N GLU A 71 -14.82 10.17 2.75
CA GLU A 71 -15.87 10.67 1.86
C GLU A 71 -15.27 11.27 0.60
N ASP A 72 -14.11 11.93 0.72
CA ASP A 72 -13.33 12.40 -0.43
C ASP A 72 -12.83 11.27 -1.33
N LEU A 73 -12.57 10.09 -0.75
CA LEU A 73 -12.14 8.89 -1.50
C LEU A 73 -13.32 8.03 -1.97
N ARG A 74 -14.52 8.29 -1.45
CA ARG A 74 -15.71 7.49 -1.70
C ARG A 74 -16.06 7.31 -3.18
N PRO A 75 -15.90 8.31 -4.07
CA PRO A 75 -16.13 8.11 -5.50
C PRO A 75 -15.28 6.98 -6.11
N TYR A 76 -14.04 6.79 -5.64
CA TYR A 76 -13.20 5.67 -6.07
C TYR A 76 -13.60 4.37 -5.37
N ILE A 77 -13.89 4.42 -4.07
CA ILE A 77 -14.23 3.23 -3.29
C ILE A 77 -15.54 2.61 -3.79
N ASP A 78 -16.55 3.41 -4.09
CA ASP A 78 -17.85 2.93 -4.59
C ASP A 78 -17.68 2.22 -5.95
N ARG A 79 -16.79 2.72 -6.83
CA ARG A 79 -16.41 2.03 -8.08
C ARG A 79 -15.75 0.68 -7.83
N VAL A 80 -14.83 0.62 -6.87
CA VAL A 80 -14.19 -0.65 -6.47
C VAL A 80 -15.20 -1.63 -5.90
N VAL A 81 -16.13 -1.16 -5.05
CA VAL A 81 -17.21 -1.98 -4.46
C VAL A 81 -18.18 -2.48 -5.53
N ALA A 82 -18.45 -1.68 -6.56
CA ALA A 82 -19.22 -2.09 -7.74
C ALA A 82 -18.48 -3.11 -8.64
N GLY A 83 -17.22 -3.43 -8.31
CA GLY A 83 -16.44 -4.46 -8.99
C GLY A 83 -15.64 -3.93 -10.19
N GLU A 84 -15.47 -2.61 -10.32
CA GLU A 84 -14.56 -2.02 -11.31
C GLU A 84 -13.10 -2.33 -10.95
N ALA A 85 -12.32 -2.78 -11.94
CA ALA A 85 -10.89 -3.06 -11.77
C ALA A 85 -10.06 -1.78 -11.99
N ASP A 86 -8.82 -1.78 -11.50
CA ASP A 86 -7.82 -0.75 -11.82
C ASP A 86 -8.26 0.67 -11.41
N VAL A 87 -9.02 0.80 -10.32
CA VAL A 87 -9.50 2.11 -9.84
C VAL A 87 -8.47 2.78 -8.93
N MET A 88 -8.22 2.23 -7.74
CA MET A 88 -7.23 2.76 -6.78
C MET A 88 -5.93 1.95 -6.76
N TRP A 89 -6.05 0.66 -7.07
CA TRP A 89 -4.94 -0.29 -7.18
C TRP A 89 -5.21 -1.19 -8.39
N LYS A 90 -4.15 -1.79 -8.93
CA LYS A 90 -4.26 -2.69 -10.08
C LYS A 90 -5.16 -3.90 -9.76
N GLY A 91 -5.92 -4.34 -10.74
CA GLY A 91 -6.88 -5.43 -10.63
C GLY A 91 -8.06 -5.12 -9.70
N LYS A 92 -8.63 -6.18 -9.12
CA LYS A 92 -9.73 -6.11 -8.15
C LYS A 92 -9.22 -6.53 -6.76
N PRO A 93 -9.76 -5.96 -5.66
CA PRO A 93 -9.44 -6.43 -4.33
C PRO A 93 -9.91 -7.88 -4.13
N LEU A 94 -9.22 -8.63 -3.27
CA LEU A 94 -9.65 -9.98 -2.88
C LEU A 94 -10.76 -9.92 -1.83
N TYR A 95 -10.68 -8.95 -0.93
CA TYR A 95 -11.61 -8.79 0.18
C TYR A 95 -11.84 -7.31 0.46
N PHE A 96 -12.88 -7.03 1.23
CA PHE A 96 -13.08 -5.73 1.85
C PHE A 96 -13.02 -5.87 3.36
N ALA A 97 -12.10 -5.14 3.99
CA ALA A 97 -12.21 -4.92 5.42
C ALA A 97 -13.34 -3.92 5.68
N LYS A 98 -14.19 -4.26 6.65
CA LYS A 98 -15.27 -3.39 7.13
C LYS A 98 -14.87 -2.80 8.47
N THR A 99 -14.83 -1.47 8.59
CA THR A 99 -14.58 -0.85 9.88
C THR A 99 -15.85 -0.88 10.73
N SER A 100 -15.72 -0.97 12.06
CA SER A 100 -16.86 -0.83 12.98
C SER A 100 -17.52 0.53 12.73
N GLY A 101 -18.76 0.48 12.27
CA GLY A 101 -19.47 1.65 11.71
C GLY A 101 -19.63 2.78 12.72
N THR A 102 -19.54 4.01 12.22
CA THR A 102 -20.06 5.21 12.87
C THR A 102 -21.38 5.59 12.20
N THR A 103 -22.05 6.64 12.66
CA THR A 103 -23.36 7.12 12.19
C THR A 103 -23.46 7.37 10.67
N SER A 104 -22.34 7.46 9.93
CA SER A 104 -22.29 7.73 8.48
C SER A 104 -22.32 6.49 7.59
N GLY A 105 -22.53 5.29 8.15
CA GLY A 105 -22.65 4.04 7.39
C GLY A 105 -21.38 3.20 7.36
N VAL A 106 -21.39 2.18 6.50
CA VAL A 106 -20.32 1.18 6.41
C VAL A 106 -19.18 1.70 5.56
N LYS A 107 -17.96 1.72 6.11
CA LYS A 107 -16.74 2.03 5.36
C LYS A 107 -16.07 0.73 4.91
N TYR A 108 -15.76 0.66 3.62
CA TYR A 108 -15.09 -0.47 2.98
C TYR A 108 -13.65 -0.08 2.64
N ILE A 109 -12.70 -0.89 3.12
CA ILE A 109 -11.28 -0.75 2.80
C ILE A 109 -10.90 -1.93 1.89
N PRO A 110 -10.60 -1.69 0.60
CA PRO A 110 -10.19 -2.73 -0.32
C PRO A 110 -8.87 -3.38 0.11
N LEU A 111 -8.81 -4.71 0.15
CA LEU A 111 -7.60 -5.49 0.42
C LEU A 111 -7.10 -6.13 -0.88
N SER A 112 -5.94 -5.69 -1.36
CA SER A 112 -5.30 -6.27 -2.53
C SER A 112 -4.68 -7.63 -2.21
N LYS A 113 -4.43 -8.43 -3.25
CA LYS A 113 -3.72 -9.71 -3.11
C LYS A 113 -2.34 -9.56 -2.48
N GLU A 114 -1.64 -8.46 -2.77
CA GLU A 114 -0.30 -8.21 -2.20
C GLU A 114 -0.33 -7.83 -0.72
N SER A 115 -1.50 -7.44 -0.19
CA SER A 115 -1.66 -7.05 1.22
C SER A 115 -2.05 -8.22 2.13
N THR A 116 -2.35 -9.38 1.55
CA THR A 116 -2.78 -10.59 2.28
C THR A 116 -1.65 -11.63 2.33
N PRO A 117 -1.46 -12.33 3.47
CA PRO A 117 -0.45 -13.39 3.62
C PRO A 117 -0.61 -14.55 2.62
#